data_AF-A0A9X0CSA9-F1
#
_entry.id   AF-A0A9X0CSA9-F1
#
_cell.length_a   1.000
_cell.length_b   1.000
_cell.length_c   1.000
_cell.angle_alpha   90.00
_cell.angle_beta   90.00
_cell.angle_gamma   90.00
#
_symmetry.space_group_name_H-M   'P 1'
#
loop_
_entity.id
_entity.type
_entity.pdbx_description
1 polymer ?
#
loop_
_entity_poly.entity_id
_entity_poly.type
_entity_poly.pdbx_seq_one_letter_code
_entity_poly.pdbx_strand_id
1 'polypeptide(L)'
;MRSFWNTLGTYMTKLDIDQTKIHIIGNNVTGNKKGESLMNFLSKAMRPSKVKVESPLELGQAGREMLALYFEYDKYRLWKSRMHSKISFKL
;
A
#
# COMPACT_ATOMS: atom_id res chain seq x y z
N MET A 1 -14.56 -3.87 10.42
CA MET A 1 -13.27 -3.68 9.73
C MET A 1 -12.19 -4.69 10.13
N ARG A 2 -11.97 -5.00 11.42
CA ARG A 2 -10.95 -6.01 11.81
C ARG A 2 -11.27 -7.43 11.28
N SER A 3 -12.54 -7.79 11.17
CA SER A 3 -13.00 -9.07 10.60
C SER A 3 -12.49 -9.30 9.17
N PHE A 4 -12.54 -8.29 8.30
CA PHE A 4 -12.04 -8.37 6.93
C PHE A 4 -10.58 -8.81 6.88
N TRP A 5 -9.71 -8.14 7.65
CA TRP A 5 -8.28 -8.44 7.67
C TRP A 5 -7.97 -9.81 8.28
N ASN A 6 -8.70 -10.24 9.30
CA ASN A 6 -8.55 -11.59 9.85
C ASN A 6 -8.91 -12.67 8.82
N THR A 7 -10.03 -12.47 8.11
CA THR A 7 -10.47 -13.39 7.05
C THR A 7 -9.48 -13.40 5.88
N LEU A 8 -9.02 -12.22 5.44
CA LEU A 8 -8.00 -12.08 4.41
C LEU A 8 -6.70 -12.78 4.82
N GLY A 9 -6.23 -12.56 6.05
CA GLY A 9 -5.05 -13.21 6.61
C GLY A 9 -5.17 -14.74 6.61
N THR A 10 -6.35 -15.27 6.88
CA THR A 10 -6.61 -16.71 6.82
C THR A 10 -6.49 -17.24 5.38
N TYR A 11 -7.03 -16.53 4.38
CA TYR A 11 -6.90 -16.94 2.98
C TYR A 11 -5.47 -16.83 2.46
N MET A 12 -4.74 -15.81 2.87
CA MET A 12 -3.34 -15.60 2.47
C MET A 12 -2.39 -16.68 2.99
N THR A 13 -2.81 -17.56 3.92
CA THR A 13 -1.98 -18.72 4.33
C THR A 13 -1.79 -19.75 3.23
N LYS A 14 -2.64 -19.72 2.19
CA LYS A 14 -2.59 -20.64 1.04
C LYS A 14 -1.60 -20.21 -0.04
N LEU A 15 -1.05 -19.00 0.09
CA LEU A 15 -0.13 -18.42 -0.87
C LEU A 15 1.30 -18.46 -0.32
N ASP A 16 2.28 -18.43 -1.22
CA ASP A 16 3.68 -18.33 -0.85
C ASP A 16 3.95 -17.01 -0.10
N ILE A 17 4.51 -17.11 1.11
CA ILE A 17 4.75 -15.97 2.00
C ILE A 17 5.76 -14.98 1.42
N ASP A 18 6.76 -15.45 0.66
CA ASP A 18 7.81 -14.60 0.11
C ASP A 18 7.34 -13.84 -1.14
N GLN A 19 6.34 -14.40 -1.83
CA GLN A 19 5.72 -13.77 -3.00
C GLN A 19 4.50 -12.92 -2.65
N THR A 20 3.83 -13.19 -1.52
CA THR A 20 2.59 -12.51 -1.15
C THR A 20 2.89 -11.21 -0.42
N LYS A 21 2.68 -10.09 -1.11
CA LYS A 21 2.87 -8.74 -0.58
C LYS A 21 1.62 -7.89 -0.74
N ILE A 22 1.37 -7.02 0.23
CA ILE A 22 0.35 -5.97 0.13
C ILE A 22 1.09 -4.64 -0.02
N HIS A 23 0.95 -4.00 -1.17
CA HIS A 23 1.47 -2.66 -1.41
C HIS A 23 0.42 -1.61 -1.04
N ILE A 24 0.73 -0.74 -0.09
CA ILE A 24 -0.05 0.45 0.21
C ILE A 24 0.50 1.59 -0.64
N ILE A 25 -0.36 2.17 -1.47
CA ILE A 25 -0.03 3.19 -2.47
C ILE A 25 -0.96 4.39 -2.28
N GLY A 26 -0.48 5.57 -2.57
CA GLY A 26 -1.19 6.85 -2.54
C GLY A 26 -1.11 7.57 -1.19
N ASN A 27 -0.55 6.96 -0.16
CA ASN A 27 -0.43 7.55 1.17
C ASN A 27 0.97 7.36 1.73
N ASN A 28 1.61 8.45 2.19
CA ASN A 28 2.93 8.36 2.78
C ASN A 28 2.81 7.86 4.22
N VAL A 29 2.79 6.54 4.42
CA VAL A 29 2.71 5.91 5.75
C VAL A 29 4.09 5.73 6.39
N THR A 30 5.17 5.89 5.62
CA THR A 30 6.54 5.73 6.10
C THR A 30 7.04 7.04 6.72
N GLY A 31 7.64 6.97 7.91
CA GLY A 31 8.21 8.13 8.60
C GLY A 31 7.24 8.97 9.45
N ASN A 32 6.02 8.49 9.69
CA ASN A 32 5.11 9.13 10.66
C ASN A 32 4.45 8.11 11.61
N LYS A 33 4.21 8.53 12.86
CA LYS A 33 3.68 7.68 13.94
C LYS A 33 2.33 7.03 13.61
N LYS A 34 1.47 7.70 12.85
CA LYS A 34 0.15 7.18 12.46
C LYS A 34 0.28 6.05 11.44
N GLY A 35 1.18 6.20 10.49
CA GLY A 35 1.50 5.19 9.49
C GLY A 35 2.15 3.96 10.12
N GLU A 36 3.12 4.13 11.03
CA GLU A 36 3.69 3.01 11.79
C GLU A 36 2.63 2.26 12.59
N SER A 37 1.71 2.98 13.24
CA SER A 37 0.59 2.37 13.96
C SER A 37 -0.34 1.57 13.03
N LEU A 38 -0.61 2.09 11.83
CA LEU A 38 -1.39 1.39 10.81
C LEU A 38 -0.68 0.10 10.34
N MET A 39 0.62 0.18 10.05
CA MET A 39 1.41 -0.98 9.62
C MET A 39 1.44 -2.06 10.71
N ASN A 40 1.59 -1.65 11.98
CA ASN A 40 1.52 -2.54 13.13
C ASN A 40 0.13 -3.15 13.35
N PHE A 41 -0.94 -2.39 13.08
CA PHE A 41 -2.30 -2.91 13.14
C PHE A 41 -2.52 -3.98 12.07
N LEU A 42 -2.13 -3.72 10.83
CA LEU A 42 -2.30 -4.63 9.71
C LEU A 42 -1.51 -5.93 9.93
N SER A 43 -0.25 -5.85 10.37
CA SER A 43 0.56 -7.03 10.65
C SER A 43 -0.03 -7.92 11.75
N LYS A 44 -0.69 -7.32 12.75
CA LYS A 44 -1.40 -8.08 13.80
C LYS A 44 -2.71 -8.68 13.31
N ALA A 45 -3.49 -7.91 12.54
CA ALA A 45 -4.80 -8.35 12.05
C ALA A 45 -4.69 -9.44 10.97
N MET A 46 -3.57 -9.52 10.25
CA MET A 46 -3.35 -10.51 9.20
C MET A 46 -2.85 -11.87 9.71
N ARG A 47 -2.65 -12.04 11.03
CA ARG A 47 -2.29 -13.34 11.62
C ARG A 47 -3.40 -14.37 11.35
N PRO A 48 -3.05 -15.63 11.03
CA PRO A 48 -1.72 -16.25 11.16
C PRO A 48 -0.77 -16.03 9.97
N SER A 49 -1.23 -15.42 8.87
CA SER A 49 -0.35 -15.17 7.72
C SER A 49 0.72 -14.12 8.03
N LYS A 50 1.89 -14.29 7.40
CA LYS A 50 3.04 -13.36 7.50
C LYS A 50 3.17 -12.45 6.26
N VAL A 51 2.05 -12.18 5.57
CA VAL A 51 2.05 -11.28 4.40
C VAL A 51 2.77 -9.98 4.74
N LYS A 52 3.75 -9.64 3.91
CA LYS A 52 4.51 -8.41 4.09
C LYS A 52 3.71 -7.24 3.54
N VAL A 53 3.41 -6.27 4.39
CA VAL A 53 2.81 -5.00 3.96
C VAL A 53 3.96 -4.03 3.69
N GLU A 54 4.02 -3.50 2.47
CA GLU A 54 5.07 -2.58 2.02
C GLU A 54 4.44 -1.27 1.55
N SER A 55 5.12 -0.16 1.82
CA SER A 55 4.74 1.17 1.32
C SER A 55 6.01 1.94 0.94
N PRO A 56 6.69 1.54 -0.16
CA PRO A 56 7.90 2.21 -0.60
C PRO A 56 7.60 3.66 -1.01
N LEU A 57 8.62 4.53 -0.94
CA LEU A 57 8.51 5.90 -1.41
C LEU A 57 8.27 5.90 -2.93
N GLU A 58 7.05 6.26 -3.33
CA GLU A 58 6.54 6.19 -4.71
C GLU A 58 7.41 6.91 -5.75
N LEU A 59 8.09 7.98 -5.36
CA LEU A 59 8.96 8.77 -6.25
C LEU A 59 10.42 8.25 -6.28
N GLY A 60 10.76 7.27 -5.43
CA GLY A 60 12.05 6.59 -5.49
C GLY A 60 12.07 5.46 -6.53
N GLN A 61 13.25 4.92 -6.81
CA GLN A 61 13.42 3.81 -7.77
C GLN A 61 12.56 2.58 -7.41
N ALA A 62 12.62 2.14 -6.16
CA ALA A 62 11.80 1.03 -5.66
C ALA A 62 10.29 1.30 -5.73
N GLY A 63 9.87 2.56 -5.52
CA GLY A 63 8.48 2.96 -5.67
C GLY A 63 8.01 2.92 -7.11
N ARG A 64 8.86 3.33 -8.06
CA ARG A 64 8.58 3.27 -9.50
C ARG A 64 8.41 1.83 -9.99
N GLU A 65 9.30 0.94 -9.60
CA GLU A 65 9.22 -0.49 -9.96
C GLU A 65 7.95 -1.13 -9.42
N MET A 66 7.61 -0.86 -8.14
CA MET A 66 6.38 -1.32 -7.52
C MET A 66 5.13 -0.75 -8.21
N LEU A 67 5.11 0.55 -8.50
CA LEU A 67 3.98 1.21 -9.20
C LEU A 67 3.75 0.61 -10.59
N ALA A 68 4.82 0.27 -11.30
CA ALA A 68 4.75 -0.34 -12.63
C ALA A 68 4.07 -1.72 -12.63
N LEU A 69 3.96 -2.40 -11.48
CA LEU A 69 3.21 -3.66 -11.35
C LEU A 69 1.69 -3.47 -11.45
N TYR A 70 1.19 -2.27 -11.12
CA TYR A 70 -0.25 -2.00 -11.00
C TYR A 70 -0.75 -0.91 -11.94
N PHE A 71 0.13 0.03 -12.31
CA PHE A 71 -0.23 1.24 -13.04
C PHE A 71 0.81 1.60 -14.10
N GLU A 72 0.36 2.30 -15.15
CA GLU A 72 1.28 3.05 -16.00
C GLU A 72 1.87 4.22 -15.21
N TYR A 73 3.18 4.17 -14.95
CA TYR A 73 3.87 5.09 -14.04
C TYR A 73 3.62 6.58 -14.36
N ASP A 74 3.66 6.98 -15.64
CA ASP A 74 3.47 8.37 -16.03
C ASP A 74 2.04 8.88 -15.77
N LYS A 75 1.03 8.02 -16.01
CA LYS A 75 -0.36 8.32 -15.72
C LYS A 75 -0.58 8.44 -14.20
N TYR A 76 0.00 7.53 -13.42
CA TYR A 76 -0.05 7.59 -11.96
C TYR A 76 0.62 8.87 -11.43
N ARG A 77 1.80 9.22 -11.93
CA ARG A 77 2.53 10.44 -11.54
C ARG A 77 1.73 11.70 -11.85
N LEU A 78 1.11 11.77 -13.03
CA LEU A 78 0.26 12.89 -13.43
C LEU A 78 -1.00 13.00 -12.57
N TRP A 79 -1.64 11.86 -12.27
CA TRP A 79 -2.78 11.84 -11.35
C TRP A 79 -2.38 12.30 -9.93
N LYS A 80 -1.24 11.81 -9.43
CA LYS A 80 -0.74 12.15 -8.09
C LYS A 80 -0.38 13.62 -7.96
N SER A 81 0.22 14.23 -8.99
CA SER A 81 0.52 15.67 -8.97
C SER A 81 -0.75 16.53 -8.95
N ARG A 82 -1.82 16.09 -9.64
CA ARG A 82 -3.13 16.75 -9.63
C ARG A 82 -3.82 16.66 -8.27
N MET A 83 -3.70 15.53 -7.56
CA MET A 83 -4.24 15.34 -6.21
C MET A 83 -3.69 16.34 -5.18
N HIS A 84 -2.43 16.75 -5.33
CA HIS A 84 -1.81 17.76 -4.46
C HIS A 84 -1.96 19.20 -4.98
N SER A 85 -2.41 19.38 -6.23
CA SER A 85 -2.78 20.69 -6.72
C SER A 85 -4.12 21.09 -6.09
N LYS A 86 -4.18 22.26 -5.44
CA LYS A 86 -5.42 22.84 -4.90
C LYS A 86 -6.41 23.28 -5.98
N ILE A 87 -6.20 22.88 -7.23
CA ILE A 87 -7.00 23.34 -8.37
C ILE A 87 -8.21 22.40 -8.48
N SER A 88 -9.31 22.83 -7.87
CA SER A 88 -10.65 22.29 -8.09
C SER A 88 -11.04 22.57 -9.55
N PHE A 89 -10.85 21.59 -10.43
CA PHE A 89 -11.54 21.61 -11.72
C PHE A 89 -13.00 21.20 -11.45
N LYS A 90 -13.91 22.18 -11.48
CA LYS A 90 -15.34 21.90 -11.56
C LYS A 90 -15.58 21.19 -12.89
N LEU A 91 -16.07 19.96 -12.81
CA LEU A 91 -16.75 19.29 -13.92
C LEU A 91 -18.09 19.98 -14.16
#